data_AF-A0A3S3R4X6-F1
#
_entry.id   AF-A0A3S3R4X6-F1
#
_cell.length_a   1.000
_cell.length_b   1.000
_cell.length_c   1.000
_cell.angle_alpha   90.00
_cell.angle_beta   90.00
_cell.angle_gamma   90.00
#
_symmetry.space_group_name_H-M   'P 1'
#
loop_
_entity.id
_entity.type
_entity.pdbx_description
1 polymer ?
#
loop_
_entity_poly.entity_id
_entity_poly.type
_entity_poly.pdbx_seq_one_letter_code
_entity_poly.pdbx_strand_id
1 'polypeptide(L)'
;MDLLQRAGWVKRALFLADRISLVNQACNAFKEHLPDSSPVNLVTEKGSEGRVAICTYPTMMGLINGTIQGTTNEDKGTESCQSRQSCQPCFGVGHFDLIIIDEAHRSVYQKYGAIFRYFDALLVGLTATPREEVDKNTYDLFELEQGVPTDAYELVEGVKDGFLVPPRVAQVDMRFPGQY
;
A
#
# COMPACT_ATOMS: atom_id res chain seq x y z
N MET A 1 -7.04 -11.98 3.83
CA MET A 1 -5.69 -12.15 4.39
C MET A 1 -5.57 -13.43 5.22
N ASP A 2 -6.39 -13.62 6.27
CA ASP A 2 -6.37 -14.81 7.13
C ASP A 2 -6.49 -16.14 6.36
N LEU A 3 -7.43 -16.23 5.41
CA LEU A 3 -7.63 -17.42 4.57
C LEU A 3 -6.40 -17.78 3.72
N LEU A 4 -5.71 -16.77 3.17
CA LEU A 4 -4.49 -16.95 2.37
C LEU A 4 -3.27 -17.30 3.22
N GLN A 5 -3.19 -16.76 4.45
CA GLN A 5 -2.15 -17.12 5.41
C GLN A 5 -2.34 -18.55 5.93
N ARG A 6 -3.57 -18.94 6.26
CA ARG A 6 -3.89 -20.32 6.70
C ARG A 6 -3.70 -21.36 5.59
N ALA A 7 -3.93 -20.97 4.34
CA ALA A 7 -3.61 -21.80 3.17
C ALA A 7 -2.10 -21.88 2.88
N GLY A 8 -1.26 -21.09 3.56
CA GLY A 8 0.19 -21.06 3.38
C GLY A 8 0.66 -20.36 2.10
N TRP A 9 -0.24 -19.67 1.39
CA TRP A 9 0.03 -19.03 0.10
C TRP A 9 0.67 -17.65 0.26
N VAL A 10 0.38 -16.95 1.35
CA VAL A 10 0.99 -15.64 1.66
C VAL A 10 1.67 -15.74 3.02
N LYS A 11 3.01 -15.74 3.02
CA LYS A 11 3.83 -15.79 4.24
C LYS A 11 4.24 -14.40 4.67
N ARG A 12 4.52 -13.53 3.69
CA ARG A 12 4.91 -12.14 3.90
C ARG A 12 4.11 -11.21 3.02
N ALA A 13 3.51 -10.19 3.63
CA ALA A 13 2.77 -9.17 2.89
C ALA A 13 3.25 -7.76 3.24
N LEU A 14 3.14 -6.89 2.25
CA LEU A 14 3.44 -5.47 2.34
C LEU A 14 2.16 -4.67 2.14
N PHE A 15 1.84 -3.78 3.07
CA PHE A 15 0.73 -2.83 2.97
C PHE A 15 1.29 -1.42 2.77
N LEU A 16 0.94 -0.81 1.63
CA LEU A 16 1.35 0.54 1.24
C LEU A 16 0.18 1.52 1.40
N ALA A 17 0.41 2.59 2.15
CA ALA A 17 -0.55 3.67 2.30
C ALA A 17 0.06 5.04 1.96
N ASP A 18 -0.79 6.01 1.61
CA ASP A 18 -0.34 7.35 1.26
C ASP A 18 0.18 8.14 2.49
N ARG A 19 -0.49 7.99 3.64
CA ARG A 19 -0.23 8.78 4.85
C ARG A 19 0.16 7.94 6.05
N ILE A 20 1.04 8.49 6.91
CA ILE A 20 1.45 7.85 8.17
C ILE A 20 0.25 7.58 9.09
N SER A 21 -0.76 8.44 9.08
CA SER A 21 -2.00 8.22 9.84
C SER A 21 -2.72 6.94 9.41
N LEU A 22 -2.78 6.66 8.10
CA LEU A 22 -3.38 5.44 7.55
C LEU A 22 -2.54 4.21 7.90
N VAL A 23 -1.21 4.33 7.87
CA VAL A 23 -0.31 3.25 8.33
C VAL A 23 -0.59 2.87 9.78
N ASN A 24 -0.74 3.85 10.67
CA ASN A 24 -1.04 3.60 12.08
C ASN A 24 -2.43 2.97 12.27
N GLN A 25 -3.44 3.44 11.53
CA GLN A 25 -4.78 2.85 11.55
C GLN A 25 -4.77 1.40 11.06
N ALA A 26 -4.12 1.13 9.93
CA ALA A 26 -3.95 -0.20 9.39
C ALA A 26 -3.25 -1.12 10.40
N CYS A 27 -2.15 -0.66 11.01
CA CYS A 27 -1.44 -1.43 12.04
C CYS A 27 -2.34 -1.82 13.21
N ASN A 28 -3.16 -0.89 13.70
CA ASN A 28 -4.12 -1.18 14.76
C ASN A 28 -5.21 -2.16 14.31
N ALA A 29 -5.76 -1.98 13.11
CA ALA A 29 -6.76 -2.88 12.54
C ALA A 29 -6.21 -4.30 12.33
N PHE A 30 -4.96 -4.44 11.88
CA PHE A 30 -4.29 -5.74 11.76
C PHE A 30 -4.06 -6.38 13.13
N LYS A 31 -3.71 -5.61 14.16
CA LYS A 31 -3.59 -6.15 15.54
C LYS A 31 -4.93 -6.63 16.10
N GLU A 32 -6.01 -5.92 15.80
CA GLU A 32 -7.36 -6.24 16.27
C GLU A 32 -7.94 -7.46 15.56
N HIS A 33 -7.86 -7.51 14.23
CA HIS A 33 -8.51 -8.56 13.44
C HIS A 33 -7.60 -9.76 13.15
N LEU A 34 -6.28 -9.59 13.21
CA LEU A 34 -5.30 -10.63 12.86
C LEU A 34 -4.09 -10.61 13.80
N PRO A 35 -4.27 -10.91 15.10
CA PRO A 35 -3.19 -10.86 16.10
C PRO A 35 -2.01 -11.78 15.76
N ASP A 36 -2.25 -12.91 15.10
CA ASP A 36 -1.22 -13.90 14.70
C ASP A 36 -0.35 -13.45 13.52
N SER A 37 -0.67 -12.31 12.90
CA SER A 37 0.01 -11.81 11.71
C SER A 37 1.24 -10.93 12.00
N SER A 38 1.56 -10.69 13.28
CA SER A 38 2.71 -9.88 13.73
C SER A 38 2.95 -8.63 12.86
N PRO A 39 2.00 -7.67 12.84
CA PRO A 39 2.10 -6.49 12.00
C PRO A 39 3.23 -5.56 12.48
N VAL A 40 4.12 -5.19 11.57
CA VAL A 40 5.25 -4.29 11.79
C VAL A 40 5.03 -3.00 11.04
N ASN A 41 5.18 -1.88 11.74
CA ASN A 41 5.17 -0.56 11.15
C ASN A 41 6.60 -0.15 10.76
N LEU A 42 6.94 -0.21 9.48
CA LEU A 42 8.28 0.14 9.00
C LEU A 42 8.56 1.66 9.00
N VAL A 43 7.58 2.50 9.36
CA VAL A 43 7.83 3.94 9.56
C VAL A 43 8.56 4.14 10.90
N THR A 44 8.13 3.42 11.94
CA THR A 44 8.65 3.54 13.32
C THR A 44 9.68 2.46 13.66
N GLU A 45 9.47 1.23 13.20
CA GLU A 45 10.24 0.03 13.56
C GLU A 45 10.91 -0.57 12.32
N LYS A 46 11.89 0.16 11.77
CA LYS A 46 12.55 -0.13 10.48
C LYS A 46 13.43 -1.39 10.44
N GLY A 47 13.66 -2.03 11.59
CA GLY A 47 14.52 -3.21 11.73
C GLY A 47 13.79 -4.43 12.28
N SER A 48 12.46 -4.39 12.39
CA SER A 48 11.67 -5.51 12.91
C SER A 48 11.20 -6.39 11.76
N GLU A 49 11.38 -7.71 11.90
CA GLU A 49 10.87 -8.69 10.94
C GLU A 49 9.45 -9.11 11.34
N GLY A 50 8.49 -8.88 10.44
CA GLY A 50 7.08 -9.23 10.63
C GLY A 50 6.53 -9.98 9.43
N ARG A 51 5.41 -10.69 9.62
CA ARG A 51 4.70 -11.32 8.49
C ARG A 51 3.92 -10.29 7.69
N VAL A 52 3.51 -9.19 8.32
CA VAL A 52 2.84 -8.07 7.65
C VAL A 52 3.65 -6.80 7.90
N ALA A 53 4.26 -6.28 6.86
CA ALA A 53 4.94 -4.99 6.88
C ALA A 53 3.98 -3.89 6.42
N ILE A 54 3.92 -2.78 7.14
CA ILE A 54 3.03 -1.66 6.82
C ILE A 54 3.87 -0.39 6.75
N CYS A 55 3.80 0.34 5.63
CA CYS A 55 4.57 1.56 5.45
C CYS A 55 3.98 2.51 4.41
N THR A 56 4.60 3.67 4.24
CA THR A 56 4.25 4.59 3.17
C THR A 56 5.11 4.38 1.92
N TYR A 57 4.63 4.85 0.77
CA TYR A 57 5.37 4.79 -0.49
C TYR A 57 6.79 5.41 -0.41
N PRO A 58 6.98 6.63 0.14
CA PRO A 58 8.31 7.20 0.28
C PRO A 58 9.25 6.37 1.15
N THR A 59 8.72 5.77 2.23
CA THR A 59 9.52 4.93 3.15
C THR A 59 10.02 3.68 2.42
N MET A 60 9.15 2.99 1.69
CA MET A 60 9.55 1.80 0.93
C MET A 60 10.57 2.13 -0.18
N MET A 61 10.35 3.22 -0.91
CA MET A 61 11.31 3.68 -1.92
C MET A 61 12.68 3.98 -1.31
N GLY A 62 12.70 4.61 -0.13
CA GLY A 62 13.95 4.88 0.60
C GLY A 62 14.66 3.62 1.07
N LEU A 63 13.91 2.58 1.46
CA LEU A 63 14.43 1.27 1.87
C LEU A 63 15.01 0.48 0.67
N ILE A 64 14.34 0.51 -0.48
CA ILE A 64 14.82 -0.11 -1.72
C ILE A 64 16.09 0.58 -2.23
N ASN A 65 16.12 1.91 -2.23
CA ASN A 65 17.27 2.69 -2.69
C ASN A 65 18.45 2.69 -1.70
N GLY A 66 18.32 2.03 -0.55
CA GLY A 66 19.34 2.04 0.51
C GLY A 66 19.61 3.43 1.11
N THR A 67 18.73 4.41 0.85
CA THR A 67 18.83 5.77 1.41
C THR A 67 18.39 5.80 2.87
N ILE A 68 17.52 4.87 3.24
CA ILE A 68 17.09 4.62 4.62
C ILE A 68 17.72 3.29 5.02
N GLN A 69 18.75 3.31 5.86
CA GLN A 69 19.30 2.08 6.45
C GLN A 69 18.25 1.50 7.40
N GLY A 70 17.69 0.35 7.07
CA GLY A 70 17.08 -0.53 8.06
C GLY A 70 18.20 -0.95 9.01
N THR A 71 18.06 -0.67 10.30
CA THR A 71 19.05 -1.05 11.30
C THR A 71 18.91 -2.55 11.57
N THR A 72 19.41 -3.38 10.67
CA THR A 72 19.75 -4.77 11.01
C THR A 72 20.95 -4.68 11.94
N ASN A 73 20.69 -4.83 13.23
CA ASN A 73 21.73 -5.04 14.24
C ASN A 73 22.35 -6.42 14.02
N GLU A 74 23.23 -6.54 13.04
CA GLU A 74 24.28 -7.55 13.03
C GLU A 74 25.57 -6.88 12.55
N ASP A 75 26.37 -6.42 13.50
CA ASP A 75 27.80 -6.22 13.31
C ASP A 75 28.44 -7.56 12.93
N LYS A 76 28.51 -7.87 11.63
CA LYS A 76 29.58 -8.67 11.03
C LYS A 76 30.09 -7.90 9.83
N GLY A 77 31.34 -7.46 9.92
CA GLY A 77 31.89 -6.43 9.05
C GLY A 77 31.75 -6.74 7.57
N THR A 78 31.39 -5.72 6.80
CA THR A 78 32.15 -5.17 5.67
C THR A 78 31.41 -3.91 5.23
N GLU A 79 32.05 -2.78 5.49
CA GLU A 79 31.94 -1.52 4.73
C GLU A 79 30.62 -0.73 4.80
N SER A 80 30.72 0.42 5.47
CA SER A 80 29.96 1.63 5.13
C SER A 80 29.80 1.76 3.61
N CYS A 81 28.56 1.72 3.12
CA CYS A 81 28.25 1.93 1.71
C CYS A 81 28.43 3.41 1.33
N GLN A 82 29.69 3.86 1.30
CA GLN A 82 30.12 5.12 0.71
C GLN A 82 30.49 4.93 -0.79
N SER A 83 30.35 3.72 -1.34
CA SER A 83 30.53 3.43 -2.75
C SER A 83 29.19 3.07 -3.41
N ARG A 84 28.85 3.74 -4.50
CA ARG A 84 27.58 3.70 -5.22
C ARG A 84 27.29 2.35 -5.93
N GLN A 85 27.94 1.24 -5.53
CA GLN A 85 27.98 0.01 -6.31
C GLN A 85 27.47 -1.25 -5.58
N SER A 86 27.26 -1.24 -4.26
CA SER A 86 26.81 -2.46 -3.55
C SER A 86 26.08 -2.20 -2.23
N CYS A 87 25.06 -1.35 -2.25
CA CYS A 87 24.06 -1.33 -1.17
C CYS A 87 23.07 -2.45 -1.48
N GLN A 88 23.18 -3.61 -0.83
CA GLN A 88 22.11 -4.60 -0.94
C GLN A 88 20.82 -3.98 -0.37
N PRO A 89 19.72 -3.99 -1.13
CA PRO A 89 18.45 -3.44 -0.66
C PRO A 89 18.01 -4.17 0.60
N CYS A 90 17.46 -3.44 1.58
CA CYS A 90 17.03 -4.01 2.86
C CYS A 90 16.02 -5.15 2.70
N PHE A 91 15.32 -5.21 1.56
CA PHE A 91 14.44 -6.30 1.17
C PHE A 91 14.84 -6.81 -0.20
N GLY A 92 15.02 -8.12 -0.33
CA GLY A 92 15.23 -8.77 -1.63
C GLY A 92 13.96 -8.78 -2.49
N VAL A 93 14.12 -8.98 -3.79
CA VAL A 93 13.02 -8.99 -4.78
C VAL A 93 11.92 -10.02 -4.48
N GLY A 94 12.25 -11.14 -3.84
CA GLY A 94 11.29 -12.19 -3.43
C GLY A 94 10.96 -12.18 -1.94
N HIS A 95 11.08 -11.04 -1.26
CA HIS A 95 10.82 -10.97 0.18
C HIS A 95 9.33 -11.02 0.52
N PHE A 96 8.49 -10.40 -0.30
CA PHE A 96 7.04 -10.34 -0.11
C PHE A 96 6.33 -11.21 -1.15
N ASP A 97 5.29 -11.92 -0.72
CA ASP A 97 4.44 -12.72 -1.61
C ASP A 97 3.21 -11.91 -2.09
N LEU A 98 2.82 -10.90 -1.32
CA LEU A 98 1.64 -10.06 -1.57
C LEU A 98 1.92 -8.59 -1.24
N ILE A 99 1.53 -7.69 -2.15
CA ILE A 99 1.57 -6.24 -1.97
C ILE A 99 0.14 -5.70 -2.05
N ILE A 100 -0.29 -5.05 -0.97
CA ILE A 100 -1.58 -4.39 -0.86
C ILE A 100 -1.34 -2.88 -0.99
N ILE A 101 -2.08 -2.25 -1.89
CA ILE A 101 -1.95 -0.83 -2.26
C ILE A 101 -3.23 -0.15 -1.85
N ASP A 102 -3.18 0.72 -0.84
CA ASP A 102 -4.30 1.56 -0.44
C ASP A 102 -4.33 2.85 -1.28
N GLU A 103 -5.53 3.31 -1.61
CA GLU A 103 -5.78 4.43 -2.53
C GLU A 103 -5.04 4.26 -3.86
N ALA A 104 -5.21 3.09 -4.48
CA ALA A 104 -4.59 2.72 -5.74
C ALA A 104 -5.07 3.62 -6.90
N HIS A 105 -4.37 4.73 -7.13
CA HIS A 105 -4.68 5.71 -8.18
C HIS A 105 -3.50 6.01 -9.10
N ARG A 106 -3.78 6.53 -10.30
CA ARG A 106 -2.79 6.78 -11.37
C ARG A 106 -1.51 7.48 -10.90
N SER A 107 -1.64 8.54 -10.08
CA SER A 107 -0.50 9.35 -9.62
C SER A 107 0.48 8.53 -8.78
N VAL A 108 -0.02 7.55 -8.01
CA VAL A 108 0.82 6.63 -7.25
C VAL A 108 1.60 5.71 -8.19
N TYR A 109 0.94 5.12 -9.18
CA TYR A 109 1.61 4.22 -10.14
C TYR A 109 2.68 4.92 -10.97
N GLN A 110 2.42 6.15 -11.42
CA GLN A 110 3.41 6.92 -12.18
C GLN A 110 4.63 7.29 -11.32
N LYS A 111 4.42 7.65 -10.07
CA LYS A 111 5.48 8.11 -9.16
C LYS A 111 6.25 6.97 -8.50
N TYR A 112 5.57 5.88 -8.16
CA TYR A 112 6.09 4.77 -7.36
C TYR A 112 6.11 3.43 -8.09
N GLY A 113 5.88 3.42 -9.41
CA GLY A 113 5.87 2.21 -10.24
C GLY A 113 7.14 1.35 -10.16
N ALA A 114 8.27 1.95 -9.76
CA ALA A 114 9.50 1.20 -9.51
C ALA A 114 9.38 0.22 -8.33
N ILE A 115 8.57 0.51 -7.30
CA ILE A 115 8.34 -0.41 -6.16
C ILE A 115 7.64 -1.68 -6.64
N PHE A 116 6.63 -1.52 -7.49
CA PHE A 116 5.82 -2.64 -8.02
C PHE A 116 6.61 -3.53 -8.96
N ARG A 117 7.54 -2.96 -9.73
CA ARG A 117 8.45 -3.74 -10.60
C ARG A 117 9.62 -4.36 -9.85
N TYR A 118 9.89 -3.92 -8.62
CA TYR A 118 11.02 -4.38 -7.83
C TYR A 118 10.74 -5.72 -7.16
N PHE A 119 9.51 -5.93 -6.67
CA PHE A 119 9.11 -7.15 -5.99
C PHE A 119 8.40 -8.12 -6.93
N ASP A 120 8.76 -9.40 -6.85
CA ASP A 120 8.07 -10.50 -7.51
C ASP A 120 6.96 -11.01 -6.56
N ALA A 121 5.85 -10.28 -6.53
CA ALA A 121 4.75 -10.48 -5.58
C ALA A 121 3.39 -10.27 -6.26
N LEU A 122 2.34 -10.88 -5.71
CA LEU A 122 0.97 -10.58 -6.12
C LEU A 122 0.62 -9.14 -5.73
N LEU A 123 -0.04 -8.39 -6.62
CA LEU A 123 -0.47 -7.02 -6.33
C LEU A 123 -1.99 -6.95 -6.15
N VAL A 124 -2.43 -6.27 -5.09
CA VAL A 124 -3.84 -6.01 -4.79
C VAL A 124 -4.02 -4.51 -4.58
N GLY A 125 -4.75 -3.86 -5.48
CA GLY A 125 -5.14 -2.46 -5.35
C GLY A 125 -6.49 -2.31 -4.67
N LEU A 126 -6.55 -1.49 -3.62
CA LEU A 126 -7.78 -1.06 -2.97
C LEU A 126 -8.03 0.40 -3.36
N THR A 127 -9.20 0.69 -3.91
CA THR A 127 -9.60 2.05 -4.24
C THR A 127 -11.11 2.20 -4.09
N ALA A 128 -11.55 3.37 -3.62
CA ALA A 128 -12.96 3.73 -3.57
C ALA A 128 -13.50 4.21 -4.94
N THR A 129 -12.62 4.61 -5.87
CA THR A 129 -12.98 5.27 -7.14
C THR A 129 -12.37 4.57 -8.37
N PRO A 130 -12.65 3.26 -8.60
CA PRO A 130 -11.98 2.49 -9.65
C PRO A 130 -12.28 2.94 -11.09
N ARG A 131 -13.44 3.58 -11.35
CA ARG A 131 -13.87 3.89 -12.74
C ARG A 131 -13.17 5.08 -13.37
N GLU A 132 -12.68 6.04 -12.59
CA GLU A 132 -12.12 7.29 -13.14
C GLU A 132 -10.58 7.29 -13.21
N GLU A 133 -9.92 6.33 -12.55
CA GLU A 133 -8.51 6.47 -12.18
C GLU A 133 -7.57 5.41 -12.74
N VAL A 134 -8.07 4.41 -13.47
CA VAL A 134 -7.25 3.30 -13.99
C VAL A 134 -6.94 3.50 -15.49
N ASP A 135 -5.66 3.75 -15.78
CA ASP A 135 -5.12 3.95 -17.13
C ASP A 135 -4.74 2.61 -17.79
N LYS A 136 -4.63 2.60 -19.11
CA LYS A 136 -4.20 1.47 -19.97
C LYS A 136 -2.92 0.80 -19.46
N ASN A 137 -1.95 1.60 -18.98
CA ASN A 137 -0.68 1.11 -18.43
C ASN A 137 -0.78 0.46 -17.04
N THR A 138 -1.82 0.75 -16.25
CA THR A 138 -2.03 0.06 -14.97
C THR A 138 -2.55 -1.35 -15.25
N TYR A 139 -3.46 -1.50 -16.21
CA TYR A 139 -3.96 -2.80 -16.64
C TYR A 139 -2.86 -3.73 -17.16
N ASP A 140 -1.89 -3.19 -17.91
CA ASP A 140 -0.72 -3.95 -18.37
C ASP A 140 0.19 -4.44 -17.23
N LEU A 141 0.25 -3.71 -16.10
CA LEU A 141 1.03 -4.10 -14.93
C LEU A 141 0.35 -5.21 -14.12
N PHE A 142 -0.98 -5.33 -14.21
CA PHE A 142 -1.77 -6.33 -13.50
C PHE A 142 -2.29 -7.46 -14.40
N GLU A 143 -1.97 -7.45 -15.71
CA GLU A 143 -2.52 -8.35 -16.72
C GLU A 143 -4.07 -8.36 -16.78
N LEU A 144 -4.71 -7.25 -16.42
CA LEU A 144 -6.17 -7.14 -16.30
C LEU A 144 -6.79 -6.48 -17.54
N GLU A 145 -8.07 -6.79 -17.84
CA GLU A 145 -8.82 -6.10 -18.89
C GLU A 145 -9.18 -4.66 -18.47
N GLN A 146 -9.01 -3.73 -19.42
CA GLN A 146 -9.17 -2.30 -19.20
C GLN A 146 -10.59 -1.90 -18.76
N GLY A 147 -10.70 -1.10 -17.70
CA GLY A 147 -11.95 -0.54 -17.18
C GLY A 147 -12.76 -1.44 -16.23
N VAL A 148 -12.32 -2.67 -15.95
CA VAL A 148 -13.10 -3.63 -15.14
C VAL A 148 -12.36 -3.90 -13.82
N PRO A 149 -12.86 -3.41 -12.67
CA PRO A 149 -12.37 -3.88 -11.38
C PRO A 149 -12.70 -5.37 -11.23
N THR A 150 -11.78 -6.16 -10.67
CA THR A 150 -12.01 -7.60 -10.42
C THR A 150 -13.21 -7.84 -9.52
N ASP A 151 -13.45 -6.93 -8.58
CA ASP A 151 -14.61 -6.90 -7.71
C ASP A 151 -14.94 -5.44 -7.36
N ALA A 152 -16.22 -5.09 -7.27
CA ALA A 152 -16.66 -3.74 -6.99
C ALA A 152 -17.90 -3.76 -6.11
N TYR A 153 -17.78 -3.13 -4.94
CA TYR A 153 -18.90 -2.92 -4.04
C TYR A 153 -19.44 -1.50 -4.21
N GLU A 154 -20.58 -1.37 -4.89
CA GLU A 154 -21.11 -0.05 -5.24
C GLU A 154 -21.80 0.63 -4.04
N LEU A 155 -21.81 1.98 -4.04
CA LEU A 155 -22.46 2.80 -3.00
C LEU A 155 -23.92 2.40 -2.76
N VAL A 156 -24.66 2.06 -3.83
CA VAL A 156 -26.07 1.66 -3.74
C VAL A 156 -26.22 0.37 -2.93
N GLU A 157 -25.31 -0.59 -3.14
CA GLU A 157 -25.27 -1.86 -2.42
C GLU A 157 -24.86 -1.63 -0.95
N GLY A 158 -23.83 -0.81 -0.72
CA GLY A 158 -23.40 -0.43 0.64
C GLY A 158 -24.47 0.27 1.47
N VAL A 159 -25.32 1.09 0.85
CA VAL A 159 -26.48 1.70 1.52
C VAL A 159 -27.57 0.67 1.79
N LYS A 160 -27.81 -0.25 0.85
CA LYS A 160 -28.81 -1.32 1.00
C LYS A 160 -28.48 -2.28 2.14
N ASP A 161 -27.21 -2.62 2.28
CA ASP A 161 -26.72 -3.55 3.29
C ASP A 161 -26.50 -2.89 4.66
N GLY A 162 -26.74 -1.57 4.76
CA GLY A 162 -26.69 -0.83 6.03
C GLY A 162 -25.27 -0.48 6.51
N PHE A 163 -24.25 -0.73 5.70
CA PHE A 163 -22.86 -0.38 6.00
C PHE A 163 -22.53 1.09 5.70
N LEU A 164 -23.25 1.72 4.77
CA LEU A 164 -23.03 3.11 4.36
C LEU A 164 -24.24 4.00 4.68
N VAL A 165 -23.95 5.21 5.14
CA VAL A 165 -24.97 6.25 5.34
C VAL A 165 -25.23 6.93 4.00
N PRO A 166 -26.50 7.05 3.55
CA PRO A 166 -26.81 7.69 2.29
C PRO A 166 -26.39 9.17 2.30
N PRO A 167 -25.64 9.65 1.30
CA PRO A 167 -25.19 11.02 1.25
C PRO A 167 -26.37 11.98 1.08
N ARG A 168 -26.31 13.12 1.78
CA ARG A 168 -27.24 14.25 1.56
C ARG A 168 -26.51 15.37 0.86
N VAL A 169 -26.82 15.59 -0.41
CA VAL A 169 -26.24 16.69 -1.19
C VAL A 169 -27.09 17.94 -0.96
N ALA A 170 -26.52 18.95 -0.31
CA ALA A 170 -27.10 20.28 -0.21
C ALA A 170 -26.35 21.20 -1.16
N GLN A 171 -26.98 21.59 -2.27
CA GLN A 171 -26.41 22.57 -3.18
C GLN A 171 -26.73 23.96 -2.65
N VAL A 172 -25.70 24.72 -2.27
CA VAL A 172 -25.86 26.09 -1.77
C VAL A 172 -25.37 27.05 -2.84
N ASP A 173 -26.30 27.82 -3.40
CA ASP A 173 -25.96 28.93 -4.28
C ASP A 173 -25.37 30.08 -3.45
N MET A 174 -24.04 30.22 -3.48
CA MET A 174 -23.37 31.38 -2.91
C MET A 174 -23.58 32.58 -3.84
N ARG A 175 -24.49 33.49 -3.47
CA ARG A 175 -24.52 34.83 -4.04
C ARG A 175 -23.26 35.56 -3.59
N PHE A 176 -22.29 35.73 -4.48
CA PHE A 176 -21.23 36.72 -4.30
C PHE A 176 -21.90 38.10 -4.16
N PRO A 177 -21.58 38.90 -3.12
CA PRO A 177 -22.12 40.24 -2.99
C PRO A 177 -21.59 41.08 -4.17
N GLY A 178 -22.50 41.35 -5.10
CA GLY A 178 -22.26 42.17 -6.27
C GLY A 178 -21.83 43.58 -5.87
N GLN A 179 -20.85 44.05 -6.61
CA GLN A 179 -20.32 45.41 -6.64
C GLN A 179 -21.41 46.47 -6.55
N TYR A 180 -21.19 47.45 -5.65
CA TYR A 180 -21.90 48.73 -5.64
C TYR A 180 -21.24 49.69 -6.62
#